data_AF-A0A931KYQ5-F1
#
_entry.id   AF-A0A931KYQ5-F1
#
_cell.length_a   1.000
_cell.length_b   1.000
_cell.length_c   1.000
_cell.angle_alpha   90.00
_cell.angle_beta   90.00
_cell.angle_gamma   90.00
#
_symmetry.space_group_name_H-M   'P 1'
#
loop_
_entity.id
_entity.type
_entity.pdbx_description
1 polymer ?
#
loop_
_entity_poly.entity_id
_entity_poly.type
_entity_poly.pdbx_seq_one_letter_code
_entity_poly.pdbx_strand_id
1 'polypeptide(L)'
;MRTRGERWRLHGALVLGLAVCAVGFTVELGRGLDGHLPAWVYVVEWPLFAAGGAFLWWRLLHDDPDADDRPATAPVPDDADLADDADLAAWREYVGRLEAAEGPGTGNRSGPDGT
;
A
#
# COMPACT_ATOMS: atom_id res chain seq x y z
N MET A 1 18.84 9.64 -14.53
CA MET A 1 19.24 10.88 -13.82
C MET A 1 18.04 11.45 -13.07
N ARG A 2 17.90 11.24 -11.75
CA ARG A 2 16.86 11.94 -10.95
C ARG A 2 17.14 13.44 -11.00
N THR A 3 16.17 14.23 -11.46
CA THR A 3 16.35 15.67 -11.66
C THR A 3 16.50 16.40 -10.32
N ARG A 4 17.21 17.53 -10.28
CA ARG A 4 17.45 18.30 -9.04
C ARG A 4 16.14 18.65 -8.32
N GLY A 5 15.05 18.86 -9.06
CA GLY A 5 13.71 19.14 -8.52
C GLY A 5 13.06 17.96 -7.79
N GLU A 6 13.40 16.73 -8.14
CA GLU A 6 12.82 15.52 -7.55
C GLU A 6 13.35 15.25 -6.14
N ARG A 7 14.64 15.53 -5.92
CA ARG A 7 15.24 15.51 -4.59
C ARG A 7 14.60 16.54 -3.66
N TRP A 8 14.36 17.76 -4.13
CA TRP A 8 13.69 18.81 -3.35
C TRP A 8 12.25 18.44 -2.98
N ARG A 9 11.53 17.76 -3.88
CA ARG A 9 10.17 17.24 -3.58
C ARG A 9 10.19 16.19 -2.47
N LEU A 10 11.17 15.29 -2.48
CA LEU A 10 11.34 14.28 -1.42
C LEU A 10 11.63 14.92 -0.06
N HIS A 11 12.55 15.88 -0.03
CA HIS A 11 12.82 16.64 1.19
C HIS A 11 11.57 17.43 1.65
N GLY A 12 10.84 18.04 0.72
CA GLY A 12 9.60 18.77 1.03
C GLY A 12 8.53 17.88 1.64
N ALA A 13 8.31 16.69 1.08
CA ALA A 13 7.37 15.71 1.61
C ALA A 13 7.77 15.23 3.03
N LEU A 14 9.06 14.99 3.26
CA LEU A 14 9.56 14.63 4.60
C LEU A 14 9.32 15.74 5.61
N VAL A 15 9.70 16.98 5.29
CA VAL A 15 9.54 18.12 6.20
C VAL A 15 8.06 18.34 6.52
N LEU A 16 7.19 18.24 5.52
CA LEU A 16 5.74 18.35 5.73
C LEU A 16 5.22 17.23 6.65
N GLY A 17 5.62 15.99 6.42
CA GLY A 17 5.21 14.85 7.27
C GLY A 17 5.69 14.98 8.72
N LEU A 18 6.95 15.39 8.92
CA LEU A 18 7.50 15.64 10.25
C LEU A 18 6.78 16.81 10.95
N ALA A 19 6.45 17.88 10.22
CA ALA A 19 5.71 19.00 10.77
C ALA A 19 4.31 18.58 11.24
N VAL A 20 3.59 17.79 10.44
CA VAL A 20 2.27 17.25 10.83
C VAL A 20 2.37 16.37 12.07
N CYS A 21 3.36 15.47 12.12
CA CYS A 21 3.56 14.62 13.29
C CYS A 21 3.93 15.43 14.54
N ALA A 22 4.76 16.47 14.39
CA ALA A 22 5.13 17.35 15.51
C ALA A 22 3.92 18.12 16.05
N VAL A 23 3.05 18.64 15.16
CA VAL A 23 1.80 19.28 15.56
C VAL A 23 0.90 18.30 16.30
N GLY A 24 0.67 17.11 15.74
CA GLY A 24 -0.12 16.05 16.39
C GLY A 24 0.41 15.69 17.78
N PHE A 25 1.72 15.50 17.90
CA PHE A 25 2.39 15.26 19.18
C PHE A 25 2.16 16.38 20.19
N THR A 26 2.33 17.66 19.79
CA THR A 26 2.15 18.79 20.72
C THR A 26 0.72 18.94 21.23
N VAL A 27 -0.28 18.70 20.38
CA VAL A 27 -1.70 18.75 20.76
C VAL A 27 -2.05 17.61 21.71
N GLU A 28 -1.65 16.38 21.36
CA GLU A 28 -1.98 15.20 22.17
C GLU A 28 -1.20 15.16 23.48
N LEU A 29 0.02 15.71 23.52
CA LEU A 29 0.77 15.86 24.76
C LEU A 29 0.03 16.79 25.74
N GLY A 30 -0.52 17.91 25.24
CA GLY A 30 -1.40 18.78 26.04
C GLY A 30 -2.60 18.02 26.59
N ARG A 31 -3.32 17.29 25.72
CA ARG A 31 -4.51 16.50 26.12
C ARG A 31 -4.18 15.39 27.12
N GLY A 32 -3.03 14.74 26.99
CA GLY A 32 -2.57 13.72 27.91
C GLY A 32 -2.26 14.29 29.30
N LEU A 33 -1.67 15.49 29.35
CA LEU A 33 -1.43 16.23 30.59
C LEU A 33 -2.74 16.72 31.23
N ASP A 34 -3.76 17.02 30.43
CA ASP A 34 -5.12 17.37 30.89
C ASP A 34 -5.92 16.15 31.41
N GLY A 35 -5.31 14.95 31.45
CA GLY A 35 -5.91 13.75 32.04
C GLY A 35 -6.68 12.85 31.06
N HIS A 36 -6.62 13.13 29.75
CA HIS A 36 -7.23 12.27 28.74
C HIS A 36 -6.36 11.04 28.49
N LEU A 37 -6.65 9.93 29.19
CA LEU A 37 -5.93 8.66 29.06
C LEU A 37 -5.69 8.18 27.61
N PRO A 38 -6.63 8.28 26.65
CA PRO A 38 -6.40 7.85 25.27
C PRO A 38 -5.35 8.67 24.52
N ALA A 39 -5.12 9.93 24.92
CA ALA A 39 -4.16 10.82 24.26
C ALA A 39 -2.71 10.27 24.34
N TRP A 40 -2.41 9.48 25.37
CA TRP A 40 -1.09 8.85 25.54
C TRP A 40 -0.72 7.90 24.40
N VAL A 41 -1.69 7.21 23.79
CA VAL A 41 -1.43 6.36 22.62
C VAL A 41 -0.92 7.23 21.48
N TYR A 42 -1.60 8.35 21.22
CA TYR A 42 -1.23 9.25 20.15
C TYR A 42 0.11 9.95 20.39
N VAL A 43 0.43 10.32 21.64
CA VAL A 43 1.76 10.86 22.01
C VAL A 43 2.90 9.92 21.61
N VAL A 44 2.69 8.61 21.67
CA VAL A 44 3.69 7.61 21.24
C VAL A 44 3.58 7.30 19.73
N GLU A 45 2.38 7.25 19.20
CA GLU A 45 2.08 6.94 17.81
C GLU A 45 2.62 8.01 16.84
N TRP A 46 2.47 9.30 17.16
CA TRP A 46 2.95 10.39 16.30
C TRP A 46 4.46 10.35 16.05
N PRO A 47 5.34 10.18 17.06
CA PRO A 47 6.76 9.93 16.87
C PRO A 47 7.06 8.67 16.05
N LEU A 48 6.27 7.61 16.20
CA LEU A 48 6.45 6.38 15.43
C LEU A 48 6.18 6.62 13.94
N PHE A 49 5.11 7.35 13.60
CA PHE A 49 4.84 7.76 12.22
C PHE A 49 5.91 8.69 11.66
N ALA A 50 6.42 9.63 12.47
CA ALA A 50 7.54 10.48 12.08
C ALA A 50 8.80 9.66 11.74
N ALA A 51 9.13 8.68 12.58
CA ALA A 51 10.25 7.77 12.37
C ALA A 51 10.04 6.90 11.12
N GLY A 52 8.83 6.36 10.91
CA GLY A 52 8.47 5.58 9.73
C GLY A 52 8.57 6.39 8.43
N GLY A 53 8.09 7.64 8.44
CA GLY A 53 8.21 8.56 7.30
C GLY A 53 9.68 8.92 6.99
N ALA A 54 10.48 9.17 8.02
CA ALA A 54 11.92 9.40 7.88
C ALA A 54 12.66 8.16 7.37
N PHE A 55 12.28 6.96 7.83
CA PHE A 55 12.83 5.70 7.36
C PHE A 55 12.47 5.44 5.89
N LEU A 56 11.21 5.60 5.50
CA LEU A 56 10.79 5.42 4.11
C LEU A 56 11.49 6.44 3.19
N TRP A 57 11.61 7.70 3.64
CA TRP A 57 12.37 8.72 2.93
C TRP A 57 13.84 8.32 2.79
N TRP A 58 14.47 7.88 3.88
CA TRP A 58 15.86 7.42 3.88
C TRP A 58 16.06 6.25 2.91
N ARG A 59 15.16 5.26 2.96
CA ARG A 59 15.13 4.10 2.07
C ARG A 59 14.97 4.54 0.61
N LEU A 60 14.07 5.46 0.30
CA LEU A 60 13.89 5.96 -1.08
C LEU A 60 15.12 6.72 -1.63
N LEU A 61 15.93 7.32 -0.74
CA LEU A 61 17.18 7.97 -1.12
C LEU A 61 18.35 6.98 -1.28
N HIS A 62 18.36 5.88 -0.53
CA HIS A 62 19.51 4.96 -0.45
C HIS A 62 19.30 3.64 -1.19
N ASP A 63 18.06 3.22 -1.44
CA ASP A 63 17.77 2.06 -2.28
C ASP A 63 17.92 2.47 -3.75
N ASP A 64 18.90 1.85 -4.40
CA ASP A 64 19.01 1.80 -5.84
C ASP A 64 17.93 0.84 -6.36
N PRO A 65 17.09 1.22 -7.34
CA PRO A 65 16.07 0.33 -7.90
C PRO A 65 16.66 -0.96 -8.49
N ASP A 66 17.96 -0.97 -8.82
CA ASP A 66 18.66 -2.15 -9.33
C ASP A 66 19.08 -3.15 -8.23
N ALA A 67 19.00 -2.78 -6.94
CA ALA A 67 19.29 -3.68 -5.82
C ALA A 67 18.05 -4.46 -5.33
N ASP A 68 16.85 -3.98 -5.65
CA ASP A 68 15.54 -4.56 -5.29
C ASP A 68 14.96 -5.48 -6.38
N ASP A 69 15.75 -5.83 -7.40
CA ASP A 69 15.46 -6.96 -8.30
C ASP A 69 15.62 -8.33 -7.60
N ARG A 70 15.96 -8.33 -6.30
CA ARG A 70 15.66 -9.47 -5.44
C ARG A 70 14.21 -9.32 -4.98
N PRO A 71 13.27 -10.14 -5.47
CA PRO A 71 11.89 -10.01 -5.05
C PRO A 71 11.86 -10.16 -3.54
N ALA A 72 11.21 -9.20 -2.86
CA ALA A 72 10.78 -9.33 -1.48
C ALA A 72 9.66 -10.40 -1.41
N THR A 73 9.97 -11.61 -1.85
CA THR A 73 9.18 -12.80 -1.62
C THR A 73 9.43 -13.17 -0.16
N ALA A 74 8.63 -12.60 0.75
CA ALA A 74 8.10 -13.49 1.77
C ALA A 74 7.48 -14.67 1.00
N PRO A 75 7.87 -15.93 1.27
CA PRO A 75 7.29 -17.06 0.57
C PRO A 75 5.81 -17.10 0.92
N VAL A 76 4.99 -16.46 0.09
CA VAL A 76 3.67 -16.98 -0.21
C VAL A 76 3.98 -18.37 -0.75
N PRO A 77 3.53 -19.45 -0.10
CA PRO A 77 3.65 -20.78 -0.68
C PRO A 77 3.14 -20.68 -2.09
N ASP A 78 3.99 -21.03 -3.06
CA ASP A 78 3.54 -21.07 -4.44
C ASP A 78 2.49 -22.17 -4.49
N ASP A 79 1.22 -21.82 -4.71
CA ASP A 79 0.18 -22.82 -4.96
C ASP A 79 0.57 -23.67 -6.20
N ALA A 80 1.51 -23.20 -7.04
CA ALA A 80 2.08 -23.98 -8.14
C ALA A 80 3.00 -25.13 -7.69
N ASP A 81 3.53 -25.13 -6.45
CA ASP A 81 4.27 -26.27 -5.92
C ASP A 81 3.33 -27.39 -5.41
N LEU A 82 2.03 -27.10 -5.28
CA LEU A 82 0.98 -28.06 -4.92
C LEU A 82 0.14 -28.53 -6.12
N ALA A 83 0.22 -27.82 -7.25
CA ALA A 83 -0.47 -28.19 -8.48
C ALA A 83 0.38 -29.19 -9.28
N ASP A 84 0.06 -30.47 -9.17
CA ASP A 84 0.49 -31.45 -10.17
C ASP A 84 0.04 -30.97 -11.56
N ASP A 85 0.80 -31.24 -12.62
CA ASP A 85 0.55 -30.72 -13.98
C ASP A 85 -0.89 -31.00 -14.47
N ALA A 86 -1.54 -32.03 -13.90
CA ALA A 86 -2.92 -32.40 -14.10
C ALA A 86 -3.94 -31.36 -13.59
N ASP A 87 -3.74 -30.77 -12.41
CA ASP A 87 -4.65 -29.77 -11.82
C ASP A 87 -4.60 -28.46 -12.60
N LEU A 88 -3.40 -28.07 -13.08
CA LEU A 88 -3.22 -26.90 -13.93
C LEU A 88 -3.90 -27.09 -15.30
N ALA A 89 -3.85 -28.30 -15.87
CA ALA A 89 -4.55 -28.62 -17.11
C ALA A 89 -6.08 -28.57 -16.95
N ALA A 90 -6.61 -29.13 -15.85
CA ALA A 90 -8.04 -29.11 -15.53
C ALA A 90 -8.57 -27.68 -15.34
N TRP A 91 -7.80 -26.81 -14.66
CA TRP A 91 -8.14 -25.40 -14.50
C TRP A 91 -8.24 -24.66 -15.83
N ARG A 92 -7.27 -24.86 -16.74
CA ARG A 92 -7.25 -24.22 -18.06
C ARG A 92 -8.45 -24.63 -18.93
N GLU A 93 -8.83 -25.91 -18.90
CA GLU A 93 -10.01 -26.40 -19.61
C GLU A 93 -11.31 -25.81 -19.03
N TYR A 94 -11.40 -25.72 -17.70
CA TYR A 94 -12.54 -25.13 -17.03
C TYR A 94 -12.73 -23.65 -17.40
N VAL A 95 -11.65 -22.85 -17.36
CA VAL A 95 -11.70 -21.44 -17.79
C VAL A 95 -12.09 -21.31 -19.25
N GLY A 96 -11.53 -22.12 -20.15
CA GLY A 96 -11.90 -22.11 -21.57
C GLY A 96 -13.37 -22.45 -21.82
N ARG A 97 -13.98 -23.34 -21.00
CA ARG A 97 -15.42 -23.59 -21.05
C ARG A 97 -16.24 -22.40 -20.58
N LEU A 98 -15.81 -21.69 -19.55
CA LEU A 98 -16.50 -20.48 -19.08
C LEU A 98 -16.45 -19.38 -20.13
N GLU A 99 -15.28 -19.13 -20.73
CA GLU A 99 -15.12 -18.15 -21.81
C GLU A 99 -15.96 -18.50 -23.06
N ALA A 100 -16.08 -19.80 -23.37
CA ALA A 100 -16.95 -20.26 -24.46
C ALA A 100 -18.45 -20.15 -24.14
N ALA A 101 -18.83 -20.23 -22.85
CA ALA A 101 -20.19 -20.05 -22.39
C ALA A 101 -20.57 -18.56 -22.26
N GLU A 102 -19.60 -17.71 -21.91
CA GLU A 102 -19.70 -16.24 -21.90
C GLU A 102 -19.48 -15.69 -23.33
N GLY A 103 -20.43 -15.99 -24.23
CA GLY A 103 -20.44 -15.40 -25.57
C GLY A 103 -20.39 -13.85 -25.54
N PRO A 104 -19.97 -13.19 -26.63
CA PRO A 104 -19.69 -11.75 -26.63
C PRO A 104 -20.93 -10.90 -26.29
N GLY A 105 -21.00 -10.48 -25.02
CA GLY A 105 -21.68 -9.28 -24.53
C GLY A 105 -23.21 -9.30 -24.43
N THR A 106 -23.72 -9.37 -23.19
CA THR A 106 -24.92 -8.63 -22.78
C THR A 106 -24.55 -7.47 -21.87
N GLY A 107 -23.69 -6.59 -22.38
CA GLY A 107 -23.62 -5.22 -21.87
C GLY A 107 -24.82 -4.41 -22.37
N ASN A 108 -25.91 -4.36 -21.62
CA ASN A 108 -26.81 -3.19 -21.65
C ASN A 108 -27.51 -2.99 -20.30
N ARG A 109 -27.02 -1.95 -19.62
CA ARG A 109 -27.68 -1.22 -18.54
C ARG A 109 -28.80 -0.38 -19.17
N SER A 110 -30.06 -0.84 -19.12
CA SER A 110 -31.24 0.01 -19.37
C SER A 110 -32.07 0.03 -18.08
N GLY A 111 -32.20 1.22 -17.50
CA GLY A 111 -32.76 1.48 -16.17
C GLY A 111 -34.27 1.26 -16.06
N PRO A 112 -34.83 1.42 -14.85
CA PRO A 112 -36.25 1.25 -14.59
C PRO A 112 -37.01 2.50 -15.04
N ASP A 113 -38.06 2.35 -15.87
CA ASP A 113 -39.21 3.28 -15.91
C ASP A 113 -40.35 2.80 -16.83
N GLY A 114 -41.57 2.84 -16.28
CA GLY A 114 -42.83 3.15 -16.97
C GLY A 114 -43.53 2.07 -17.80
N THR A 115 -44.52 1.38 -17.22
CA THR A 115 -45.97 1.71 -17.28
C THR A 115 -46.79 0.72 -16.46
#